data_AF-A0A4Q5Y004-F1
#
_entry.id   AF-A0A4Q5Y004-F1
#
_cell.length_a   1.000
_cell.length_b   1.000
_cell.length_c   1.000
_cell.angle_alpha   90.00
_cell.angle_beta   90.00
_cell.angle_gamma   90.00
#
_symmetry.space_group_name_H-M   'P 1'
#
loop_
_entity.id
_entity.type
_entity.pdbx_description
1 polymer ?
#
loop_
_entity_poly.entity_id
_entity_poly.type
_entity_poly.pdbx_seq_one_letter_code
_entity_poly.pdbx_strand_id
1 'polypeptide(L)'
;MRALGALALLMVAACDEAPPVATLSEVPVQFVGQWEESVADCAAGGAWSVIVAPTQVKFPDSTITVTGVAPDGANAARVDGKFASADAEWNGAVRLELGAGGAELSVVNGSQLAPRVKCP
;
A
#
# COMPACT_ATOMS: atom_id res chain seq x y z
N MET A 1 30.46 -18.22 -49.17
CA MET A 1 29.04 -18.16 -48.74
C MET A 1 29.02 -18.06 -47.22
N ARG A 2 28.20 -17.13 -46.71
CA ARG A 2 28.21 -16.61 -45.34
C ARG A 2 27.97 -17.70 -44.29
N ALA A 3 28.85 -17.77 -43.29
CA ALA A 3 28.56 -18.36 -42.00
C ALA A 3 27.64 -17.41 -41.23
N LEU A 4 26.38 -17.77 -41.08
CA LEU A 4 25.44 -17.09 -40.20
C LEU A 4 25.62 -17.66 -38.79
N GLY A 5 26.30 -16.90 -37.94
CA GLY A 5 26.36 -17.12 -36.52
C GLY A 5 24.97 -16.94 -35.91
N ALA A 6 24.53 -17.94 -35.15
CA ALA A 6 23.37 -17.81 -34.27
C ALA A 6 23.79 -16.98 -33.05
N LEU A 7 23.52 -15.67 -33.10
CA LEU A 7 23.49 -14.85 -31.88
C LEU A 7 22.28 -15.32 -31.07
N ALA A 8 22.54 -16.09 -30.02
CA ALA A 8 21.59 -16.31 -28.94
C ALA A 8 21.40 -14.99 -28.19
N LEU A 9 20.42 -14.20 -28.63
CA LEU A 9 19.90 -13.06 -27.89
C LEU A 9 19.08 -13.59 -26.70
N LEU A 10 19.78 -13.78 -25.58
CA LEU A 10 19.17 -13.90 -24.25
C LEU A 10 18.46 -12.59 -23.94
N MET A 11 17.17 -12.54 -24.24
CA MET A 11 16.25 -11.50 -23.78
C MET A 11 16.09 -11.65 -22.26
N VAL A 12 16.91 -10.92 -21.49
CA VAL A 12 16.62 -10.68 -20.07
C VAL A 12 15.43 -9.73 -20.04
N ALA A 13 14.22 -10.27 -20.05
CA ALA A 13 13.10 -9.54 -19.52
C ALA A 13 13.48 -9.19 -18.09
N ALA A 14 13.63 -7.90 -17.79
CA ALA A 14 13.66 -7.42 -16.42
C ALA A 14 12.28 -7.72 -15.83
N CYS A 15 12.09 -8.95 -15.36
CA CYS A 15 10.99 -9.28 -14.49
C CYS A 15 11.17 -8.38 -13.27
N ASP A 16 10.23 -7.48 -13.05
CA ASP A 16 10.10 -6.73 -11.79
C ASP A 16 10.29 -7.75 -10.66
N GLU A 17 11.19 -7.44 -9.72
CA GLU A 17 11.50 -8.37 -8.65
C GLU A 17 10.21 -8.73 -7.91
N ALA A 18 9.98 -10.02 -7.69
CA ALA A 18 8.76 -10.46 -7.03
C ALA A 18 8.65 -9.72 -5.69
N PRO A 19 7.50 -9.10 -5.39
CA PRO A 19 7.38 -8.25 -4.22
C PRO A 19 7.65 -9.09 -2.95
N PRO A 20 8.31 -8.52 -1.92
CA PRO A 20 8.82 -9.29 -0.78
C PRO A 20 7.72 -10.08 -0.08
N VAL A 21 7.99 -11.30 0.39
CA VAL A 21 6.95 -12.12 1.05
C VAL A 21 6.47 -11.43 2.33
N ALA A 22 5.17 -11.46 2.61
CA ALA A 22 4.62 -10.99 3.87
C ALA A 22 5.17 -11.81 5.04
N THR A 23 5.72 -11.13 6.04
CA THR A 23 6.33 -11.75 7.23
C THR A 23 5.59 -11.43 8.53
N LEU A 24 4.63 -10.50 8.48
CA LEU A 24 3.84 -10.04 9.61
C LEU A 24 2.36 -10.33 9.35
N SER A 25 1.59 -10.52 10.42
CA SER A 25 0.13 -10.71 10.37
C SER A 25 -0.64 -9.43 10.67
N GLU A 26 0.03 -8.39 11.15
CA GLU A 26 -0.58 -7.12 11.57
C GLU A 26 0.20 -5.93 11.00
N VAL A 27 -0.52 -4.83 10.78
CA VAL A 27 0.05 -3.55 10.37
C VAL A 27 0.86 -2.95 11.53
N PRO A 28 2.13 -2.55 11.31
CA PRO A 28 2.95 -1.96 12.37
C PRO A 28 2.32 -0.71 13.00
N VAL A 29 2.47 -0.58 14.31
CA VAL A 29 1.80 0.47 15.13
C VAL A 29 2.05 1.90 14.65
N GLN A 30 3.20 2.16 14.01
CA GLN A 30 3.52 3.48 13.44
C GLN A 30 2.53 3.94 12.37
N PHE A 31 1.93 3.02 11.61
CA PHE A 31 0.92 3.32 10.60
C PHE A 31 -0.50 3.38 11.18
N VAL A 32 -0.73 2.78 12.35
CA VAL A 32 -2.05 2.72 12.99
C VAL A 32 -2.51 4.13 13.39
N GLY A 33 -3.77 4.43 13.07
CA GLY A 33 -4.39 5.73 13.31
C GLY A 33 -5.43 6.11 12.26
N GLN A 34 -6.04 7.28 12.45
CA GLN A 34 -6.86 7.94 11.45
C GLN A 34 -6.03 8.98 10.70
N TRP A 35 -6.21 9.02 9.39
CA TRP A 35 -5.44 9.84 8.46
C TRP A 35 -6.40 10.55 7.51
N GLU A 36 -6.22 11.86 7.35
CA GLU A 36 -7.15 12.71 6.59
C GLU A 36 -6.42 13.65 5.64
N GLU A 37 -7.14 14.27 4.71
CA GLU A 37 -6.58 15.31 3.83
C GLU A 37 -6.08 16.51 4.62
N SER A 38 -6.80 16.89 5.68
CA SER A 38 -6.41 17.97 6.59
C SER A 38 -6.83 17.70 8.04
N VAL A 39 -6.24 18.42 8.99
CA VAL A 39 -6.59 18.32 10.42
C VAL A 39 -8.04 18.74 10.66
N ALA A 40 -8.60 19.64 9.84
CA ALA A 40 -9.99 20.07 9.96
C ALA A 40 -10.98 18.92 9.68
N ASP A 41 -10.58 17.95 8.87
CA ASP A 41 -11.43 16.82 8.47
C ASP A 41 -11.44 15.70 9.52
N CYS A 42 -10.51 15.69 10.49
CA CYS A 42 -10.40 14.65 11.51
C CYS A 42 -11.67 14.42 12.35
N ALA A 43 -12.48 15.46 12.56
CA ALA A 43 -13.69 15.34 13.37
C ALA A 43 -14.86 14.65 12.62
N ALA A 44 -14.93 14.78 11.30
CA ALA A 44 -16.04 14.30 10.49
C ALA A 44 -15.68 13.13 9.57
N GLY A 45 -14.40 12.98 9.26
CA GLY A 45 -13.90 12.14 8.17
C GLY A 45 -14.12 12.81 6.81
N GLY A 46 -13.12 12.74 5.93
CA GLY A 46 -13.22 13.25 4.56
C GLY A 46 -13.48 12.18 3.52
N ALA A 47 -13.69 12.61 2.27
CA ALA A 47 -13.69 11.73 1.09
C ALA A 47 -12.35 11.00 0.88
N TRP A 48 -11.33 11.39 1.62
CA TRP A 48 -9.98 10.85 1.59
C TRP A 48 -9.60 10.10 2.87
N SER A 49 -10.53 9.94 3.82
CA SER A 49 -10.26 9.33 5.12
C SER A 49 -9.67 7.93 5.00
N VAL A 50 -8.62 7.67 5.75
CA VAL A 50 -8.07 6.32 5.92
C VAL A 50 -7.94 6.02 7.40
N ILE A 51 -8.54 4.92 7.83
CA ILE A 51 -8.33 4.38 9.17
C ILE A 51 -7.49 3.12 9.02
N VAL A 52 -6.31 3.13 9.65
CA VAL A 52 -5.41 1.98 9.72
C VAL A 52 -5.52 1.39 11.12
N ALA A 53 -5.93 0.13 11.18
CA ALA A 53 -5.94 -0.70 12.38
C ALA A 53 -4.98 -1.90 12.17
N PRO A 54 -4.60 -2.63 13.24
CA PRO A 54 -3.67 -3.75 13.11
C PRO A 54 -4.08 -4.81 12.08
N THR A 55 -5.39 -5.07 11.95
CA THR A 55 -5.93 -6.13 11.08
C THR A 55 -6.86 -5.61 9.98
N GLN A 56 -6.97 -4.29 9.83
CA GLN A 56 -7.89 -3.68 8.87
C GLN A 56 -7.36 -2.33 8.37
N VAL A 57 -7.52 -2.06 7.07
CA VAL A 57 -7.39 -0.70 6.51
C VAL A 57 -8.72 -0.31 5.91
N LYS A 58 -9.30 0.80 6.37
CA LYS A 58 -10.62 1.28 5.92
C LYS A 58 -10.46 2.57 5.13
N PHE A 59 -11.07 2.59 3.95
CA PHE A 59 -11.29 3.76 3.11
C PHE A 59 -12.79 4.12 3.16
N PRO A 60 -13.22 5.25 2.59
CA PRO A 60 -14.63 5.65 2.62
C PRO A 60 -15.54 4.70 1.85
N ASP A 61 -15.03 4.07 0.79
CA ASP A 61 -15.77 3.22 -0.15
C ASP A 61 -15.42 1.72 -0.06
N SER A 62 -14.37 1.38 0.68
CA SER A 62 -13.79 0.05 0.69
C SER A 62 -13.06 -0.26 1.99
N THR A 63 -12.84 -1.54 2.24
CA THR A 63 -12.12 -2.03 3.41
C THR A 63 -11.21 -3.18 3.01
N ILE A 64 -10.01 -3.22 3.59
CA ILE A 64 -9.05 -4.30 3.47
C ILE A 64 -9.04 -5.06 4.79
N THR A 65 -9.38 -6.34 4.76
CA THR A 65 -9.05 -7.28 5.84
C THR A 65 -7.63 -7.76 5.63
N VAL A 66 -6.74 -7.47 6.57
CA VAL A 66 -5.31 -7.77 6.45
C VAL A 66 -5.09 -9.28 6.49
N THR A 67 -4.38 -9.80 5.50
CA THR A 67 -3.96 -11.21 5.43
C THR A 67 -2.45 -11.38 5.55
N GLY A 68 -1.68 -10.30 5.37
CA GLY A 68 -0.24 -10.28 5.56
C GLY A 68 0.33 -8.89 5.41
N VAL A 69 1.49 -8.66 6.00
CA VAL A 69 2.24 -7.41 5.85
C VAL A 69 3.71 -7.73 5.58
N ALA A 70 4.27 -7.10 4.56
CA ALA A 70 5.69 -7.14 4.22
C ALA A 70 6.32 -5.78 4.53
N PRO A 71 7.36 -5.70 5.38
CA PRO A 71 8.15 -4.48 5.51
C PRO A 71 8.75 -4.07 4.15
N ASP A 72 8.71 -2.78 3.85
CA ASP A 72 9.21 -2.21 2.58
C ASP A 72 10.08 -0.99 2.87
N GLY A 73 11.20 -1.22 3.55
CA GLY A 73 12.06 -0.17 4.10
C GLY A 73 11.62 0.31 5.49
N ALA A 74 12.27 1.36 6.00
CA ALA A 74 12.07 1.82 7.38
C ALA A 74 10.71 2.49 7.62
N ASN A 75 10.18 3.17 6.59
CA ASN A 75 8.98 4.00 6.69
C ASN A 75 7.82 3.49 5.83
N ALA A 76 7.95 2.32 5.21
CA ALA A 76 6.89 1.77 4.38
C ALA A 76 6.64 0.29 4.64
N ALA A 77 5.42 -0.13 4.34
CA ALA A 77 4.98 -1.51 4.44
C ALA A 77 3.96 -1.81 3.35
N ARG A 78 4.08 -2.97 2.71
CA ARG A 78 3.02 -3.51 1.88
C ARG A 78 2.02 -4.26 2.76
N VAL A 79 0.75 -3.91 2.64
CA VAL A 79 -0.36 -4.59 3.31
C VAL A 79 -1.10 -5.41 2.28
N ASP A 80 -1.02 -6.72 2.40
CA ASP A 80 -1.78 -7.69 1.62
C ASP A 80 -3.11 -7.96 2.31
N GLY A 81 -4.19 -8.08 1.55
CA GLY A 81 -5.49 -8.34 2.15
C GLY A 81 -6.62 -8.63 1.18
N LYS A 82 -7.76 -8.99 1.77
CA LYS A 82 -9.04 -9.13 1.08
C LYS A 82 -9.75 -7.78 1.12
N PHE A 83 -9.92 -7.18 -0.04
CA PHE A 83 -10.68 -5.97 -0.26
C PHE A 83 -12.17 -6.31 -0.37
N ALA A 84 -13.00 -5.44 0.18
CA ALA A 84 -14.44 -5.43 0.01
C ALA A 84 -14.93 -4.00 -0.22
N SER A 85 -15.72 -3.79 -1.26
CA SER A 85 -16.49 -2.57 -1.53
C SER A 85 -17.98 -2.91 -1.64
N ALA A 86 -18.82 -1.92 -1.94
CA ALA A 86 -20.24 -2.18 -2.22
C ALA A 86 -20.47 -3.09 -3.43
N ASP A 87 -19.54 -3.07 -4.39
CA ASP A 87 -19.73 -3.71 -5.70
C ASP A 87 -18.94 -5.02 -5.88
N ALA A 88 -17.85 -5.22 -5.11
CA ALA A 88 -16.95 -6.35 -5.33
C ALA A 88 -16.09 -6.72 -4.11
N GLU A 89 -15.58 -7.95 -4.15
CA GLU A 89 -14.51 -8.42 -3.29
C GLU A 89 -13.35 -8.95 -4.14
N TRP A 90 -12.11 -8.67 -3.72
CA TRP A 90 -10.91 -9.16 -4.39
C TRP A 90 -9.73 -9.26 -3.43
N ASN A 91 -8.68 -9.99 -3.81
CA ASN A 91 -7.41 -9.97 -3.08
C ASN A 91 -6.46 -8.99 -3.75
N GLY A 92 -5.71 -8.24 -2.96
CA GLY A 92 -4.74 -7.28 -3.47
C GLY A 92 -3.79 -6.78 -2.39
N ALA A 93 -3.10 -5.69 -2.68
CA ALA A 93 -2.19 -5.06 -1.75
C ALA A 93 -2.22 -3.54 -1.89
N VAL A 94 -1.93 -2.84 -0.79
CA VAL A 94 -1.56 -1.41 -0.79
C VAL A 94 -0.19 -1.22 -0.17
N ARG A 95 0.51 -0.17 -0.56
CA ARG A 95 1.72 0.26 0.15
C ARG A 95 1.39 1.46 1.04
N LEU A 96 1.64 1.33 2.32
CA LEU A 96 1.60 2.41 3.30
C LEU A 96 3.00 3.02 3.37
N GLU A 97 3.11 4.33 3.28
CA GLU A 97 4.38 5.05 3.38
C GLU A 97 4.24 6.27 4.28
N LEU A 98 5.10 6.35 5.30
CA LEU A 98 5.15 7.46 6.23
C LEU A 98 6.10 8.55 5.71
N GLY A 99 5.56 9.76 5.63
CA GLY A 99 6.28 11.01 5.37
C GLY A 99 6.45 11.84 6.65
N ALA A 100 7.19 12.96 6.53
CA ALA A 100 7.31 13.99 7.58
C ALA A 100 7.58 13.44 9.01
N GLY A 101 8.43 12.41 9.13
CA GLY A 101 8.74 11.80 10.44
C GLY A 101 7.60 11.00 11.07
N GLY A 102 6.65 10.50 10.26
CA GLY A 102 5.49 9.74 10.72
C GLY A 102 4.22 10.57 10.92
N ALA A 103 4.27 11.87 10.57
CA ALA A 103 3.11 12.75 10.64
C ALA A 103 2.21 12.69 9.39
N GLU A 104 2.73 12.14 8.29
CA GLU A 104 2.01 11.99 7.04
C GLU A 104 1.95 10.53 6.59
N LEU A 105 0.84 10.14 5.95
CA LEU A 105 0.65 8.81 5.35
C LEU A 105 0.24 8.94 3.88
N SER A 106 1.05 8.35 3.01
CA SER A 106 0.69 8.04 1.64
C SER A 106 0.20 6.59 1.55
N VAL A 107 -0.91 6.39 0.85
CA VAL A 107 -1.43 5.05 0.54
C VAL A 107 -1.37 4.86 -0.95
N VAL A 108 -0.42 4.05 -1.41
CA VAL A 108 -0.18 3.82 -2.83
C VAL A 108 -0.93 2.56 -3.27
N ASN A 109 -1.96 2.78 -4.08
CA ASN A 109 -2.69 1.76 -4.83
C ASN A 109 -3.04 2.35 -6.20
N GLY A 110 -2.02 2.51 -7.07
CA GLY A 110 -2.16 3.23 -8.33
C GLY A 110 -1.75 4.71 -8.23
N SER A 111 -2.49 5.62 -8.88
CA SER A 111 -2.04 6.98 -9.22
C SER A 111 -2.29 8.08 -8.16
N GLN A 112 -2.83 7.74 -6.98
CA GLN A 112 -3.03 8.73 -5.92
C GLN A 112 -1.81 8.84 -5.00
N LEU A 113 -1.27 10.07 -4.91
CA LEU A 113 0.00 10.35 -4.23
C LEU A 113 -0.08 11.49 -3.20
N ALA A 114 -1.24 12.11 -2.98
CA ALA A 114 -1.37 13.17 -1.98
C ALA A 114 -1.26 12.56 -0.56
N PRO A 115 -0.28 12.97 0.27
CA PRO A 115 -0.15 12.50 1.63
C PRO A 115 -1.32 12.98 2.50
N ARG A 116 -1.69 12.16 3.49
CA ARG A 116 -2.69 12.46 4.52
C ARG A 116 -2.00 12.85 5.82
N VAL A 117 -2.59 13.74 6.60
CA VAL A 117 -2.09 14.09 7.94
C VAL A 117 -2.65 13.14 8.99
N LYS A 118 -1.86 12.84 10.02
CA LYS A 118 -2.31 12.05 11.17
C LYS A 118 -3.29 12.87 12.03
N CYS A 119 -4.43 12.27 12.35
CA CYS A 119 -5.36 12.86 13.31
C CYS A 119 -4.85 12.73 14.75
N PRO A 120 -5.13 13.72 15.61
CA PRO A 120 -4.75 13.71 17.02
C PRO A 120 -5.48 12.64 17.85
#